data_AF-A0A7X9XCF3-F1
#
_entry.id   AF-A0A7X9XCF3-F1
#
_cell.length_a   1.000
_cell.length_b   1.000
_cell.length_c   1.000
_cell.angle_alpha   90.00
_cell.angle_beta   90.00
_cell.angle_gamma   90.00
#
_symmetry.space_group_name_H-M   'P 1'
#
loop_
_entity.id
_entity.type
_entity.pdbx_description
1 polymer ?
#
loop_
_entity_poly.entity_id
_entity_poly.type
_entity_poly.pdbx_seq_one_letter_code
_entity_poly.pdbx_strand_id
1 'polypeptide(L)'
;MDSHIFVVKTETGEILSHYFESHKTNNWMSDAVVLTEIKIDTAPYIFNSSTRAFGVRVFFLGSSNINQYSQELISLFVEKDDALTPVLHQYPIENYGGEWDGECVGEFTSERKIIMISDQKSNGFNNIVIKNKITDNINFLEGDECKNKAKISYQKDTLKYDGSVYKK
;
A
#
# COMPACT_ATOMS: atom_id res chain seq x y z
N MET A 1 13.40 -7.34 -9.07
CA MET A 1 14.00 -8.41 -8.21
C MET A 1 12.96 -9.49 -8.02
N ASP A 2 13.31 -10.77 -7.91
CA ASP A 2 12.31 -11.79 -7.55
C ASP A 2 11.98 -11.69 -6.04
N SER A 3 10.77 -12.06 -5.64
CA SER A 3 10.33 -12.01 -4.25
C SER A 3 9.97 -13.40 -3.72
N HIS A 4 10.37 -13.65 -2.47
CA HIS A 4 10.01 -14.83 -1.71
C HIS A 4 9.45 -14.39 -0.36
N ILE A 5 8.28 -14.92 0.00
CA ILE A 5 7.61 -14.66 1.27
C ILE A 5 7.40 -15.99 1.96
N PHE A 6 7.84 -16.09 3.21
CA PHE A 6 7.76 -17.31 4.00
C PHE A 6 6.95 -17.05 5.27
N VAL A 7 6.08 -17.98 5.62
CA VAL A 7 5.58 -18.14 6.98
C VAL A 7 6.42 -19.23 7.63
N VAL A 8 7.02 -18.92 8.78
CA VAL A 8 7.92 -19.83 9.47
C VAL A 8 7.49 -20.00 10.91
N LYS A 9 7.70 -21.20 11.44
CA LYS A 9 7.58 -21.47 12.86
C LYS A 9 8.77 -20.84 13.59
N THR A 10 8.49 -19.85 14.44
CA THR A 10 9.53 -19.03 15.08
C THR A 10 10.52 -19.86 15.91
N GLU A 11 10.07 -20.94 16.55
CA GLU A 11 10.92 -21.75 17.43
C GLU A 11 11.90 -22.65 16.67
N THR A 12 11.51 -23.15 15.50
CA THR A 12 12.27 -24.17 14.75
C THR A 12 12.87 -23.65 13.45
N GLY A 13 12.37 -22.52 12.94
CA GLY A 13 12.67 -22.04 11.59
C GLY A 13 12.05 -22.89 10.47
N GLU A 14 11.17 -23.83 10.82
CA GLU A 14 10.43 -24.64 9.85
C GLU A 14 9.55 -23.74 8.97
N ILE A 15 9.67 -23.91 7.65
CA ILE A 15 8.84 -23.20 6.69
C ILE A 15 7.47 -23.87 6.65
N LEU A 16 6.43 -23.15 7.09
CA LEU A 16 5.05 -23.60 7.07
C LEU A 16 4.42 -23.38 5.70
N SER A 17 4.69 -22.22 5.10
CA SER A 17 4.23 -21.89 3.76
C SER A 17 5.18 -20.92 3.06
N HIS A 18 5.16 -20.95 1.73
CA HIS A 18 6.03 -20.17 0.86
C HIS A 18 5.23 -19.61 -0.32
N TYR A 19 5.45 -18.35 -0.64
CA TYR A 19 5.00 -17.70 -1.86
C TYR A 19 6.22 -17.18 -2.64
N PHE A 20 6.25 -17.47 -3.94
CA PHE A 20 7.24 -16.95 -4.87
C PHE A 20 6.55 -16.09 -5.92
N GLU A 21 7.15 -14.95 -6.22
CA GLU A 21 6.74 -14.12 -7.34
C GLU A 21 7.94 -13.56 -8.09
N SER A 22 7.91 -13.68 -9.41
CA SER A 22 9.00 -13.20 -10.26
C SER A 22 9.01 -11.66 -10.38
N HIS A 23 10.19 -11.12 -10.68
CA HIS A 23 10.40 -9.71 -11.00
C HIS A 23 9.52 -9.18 -12.15
N LYS A 24 8.95 -10.07 -12.96
CA LYS A 24 8.07 -9.70 -14.08
C LYS A 24 6.68 -9.27 -13.62
N THR A 25 6.24 -9.70 -12.45
CA THR A 25 4.88 -9.45 -11.96
C THR A 25 4.86 -8.72 -10.63
N ASN A 26 5.92 -8.88 -9.82
CA ASN A 26 5.98 -8.24 -8.51
C ASN A 26 6.33 -6.75 -8.55
N ASN A 27 6.66 -6.14 -9.69
CA ASN A 27 6.99 -4.71 -9.79
C ASN A 27 7.99 -4.15 -8.76
N TRP A 28 8.80 -5.00 -8.10
CA TRP A 28 9.84 -4.58 -7.16
C TRP A 28 11.07 -4.21 -7.97
N MET A 29 10.95 -3.07 -8.64
CA MET A 29 11.97 -2.43 -9.46
C MET A 29 12.58 -1.25 -8.69
N SER A 30 13.84 -0.96 -9.00
CA SER A 30 14.59 0.13 -8.37
C SER A 30 15.41 0.81 -9.45
N ASP A 31 14.91 1.91 -9.97
CA ASP A 31 15.57 2.75 -10.97
C ASP A 31 15.38 4.23 -10.57
N ALA A 32 14.68 5.04 -11.38
CA ALA A 32 14.34 6.42 -11.03
C ALA A 32 13.48 6.53 -9.74
N VAL A 33 12.70 5.49 -9.47
CA VAL A 33 11.94 5.25 -8.24
C VAL A 33 12.54 4.03 -7.56
N VAL A 34 13.05 4.22 -6.35
CA VAL A 34 13.84 3.24 -5.61
C VAL A 34 12.97 2.57 -4.55
N LEU A 35 13.02 1.24 -4.50
CA LEU A 35 12.47 0.48 -3.36
C LEU A 35 13.37 0.73 -2.16
N THR A 36 12.85 1.39 -1.14
CA THR A 36 13.63 1.80 0.04
C THR A 36 13.25 1.05 1.31
N GLU A 37 12.06 0.43 1.35
CA GLU A 37 11.60 -0.27 2.53
C GLU A 37 10.65 -1.43 2.21
N ILE A 38 10.74 -2.50 3.01
CA ILE A 38 9.78 -3.60 3.06
C ILE A 38 9.39 -3.82 4.52
N LYS A 39 8.09 -3.91 4.81
CA LYS A 39 7.55 -4.11 6.17
C LYS A 39 6.50 -5.22 6.18
N ILE A 40 6.43 -5.94 7.30
CA ILE A 40 5.32 -6.83 7.61
C ILE A 40 4.25 -6.05 8.36
N ASP A 41 3.02 -6.10 7.86
CA ASP A 41 1.85 -5.50 8.50
C ASP A 41 1.00 -6.59 9.16
N THR A 42 0.89 -6.51 10.48
CA THR A 42 0.14 -7.46 11.29
C THR A 42 -1.18 -6.89 11.82
N ALA A 43 -1.74 -5.85 11.18
CA ALA A 43 -3.08 -5.35 11.49
C ALA A 43 -4.13 -6.49 11.45
N PRO A 44 -5.29 -6.34 12.12
CA PRO A 44 -6.27 -7.41 12.25
C PRO A 44 -7.10 -7.58 10.96
N TYR A 45 -6.46 -8.05 9.89
CA TYR A 45 -7.12 -8.43 8.63
C TYR A 45 -7.87 -9.75 8.77
N ILE A 46 -8.89 -9.77 9.62
CA ILE A 46 -9.70 -10.95 9.92
C ILE A 46 -10.83 -11.04 8.90
N PHE A 47 -10.70 -11.89 7.89
CA PHE A 47 -11.67 -11.98 6.80
C PHE A 47 -12.85 -12.91 7.10
N ASN A 48 -12.73 -13.78 8.10
CA ASN A 48 -13.84 -14.53 8.69
C ASN A 48 -13.37 -15.14 10.03
N SER A 49 -14.18 -16.03 10.64
CA SER A 49 -13.89 -16.64 11.95
C SER A 49 -12.62 -17.50 12.00
N SER A 50 -12.11 -17.98 10.86
CA SER A 50 -10.97 -18.88 10.77
C SER A 50 -9.85 -18.38 9.85
N THR A 51 -10.03 -17.22 9.22
CA THR A 51 -9.08 -16.70 8.24
C THR A 51 -8.63 -15.29 8.63
N ARG A 52 -7.33 -15.17 8.92
CA ARG A 52 -6.63 -13.91 9.12
C ARG A 52 -5.53 -13.78 8.09
N ALA A 53 -5.43 -12.60 7.48
CA ALA A 53 -4.31 -12.26 6.62
C ALA A 53 -3.24 -11.46 7.38
N PHE A 54 -2.05 -11.40 6.80
CA PHE A 54 -1.03 -10.40 7.09
C PHE A 54 -0.70 -9.63 5.82
N GLY A 55 -0.15 -8.44 5.98
CA GLY A 55 0.29 -7.60 4.88
C GLY A 55 1.80 -7.63 4.67
N VAL A 56 2.23 -7.46 3.43
CA VAL A 56 3.58 -7.03 3.09
C VAL A 56 3.46 -5.65 2.45
N ARG A 57 4.10 -4.66 3.07
CA ARG A 57 4.16 -3.29 2.57
C ARG A 57 5.50 -3.02 1.92
N VAL A 58 5.48 -2.28 0.83
CA VAL A 58 6.68 -1.89 0.09
C VAL A 58 6.62 -0.40 -0.18
N PHE A 59 7.69 0.30 0.19
CA PHE A 59 7.80 1.75 0.03
C PHE A 59 8.81 2.09 -1.06
N PHE A 60 8.39 3.00 -1.92
CA PHE A 60 9.12 3.49 -3.07
C PHE A 60 9.33 5.01 -2.96
N LEU A 61 10.52 5.47 -3.30
CA LEU A 61 10.90 6.88 -3.25
C LEU A 61 11.54 7.32 -4.57
N GLY A 62 11.05 8.42 -5.14
CA GLY A 62 11.64 9.07 -6.29
C GLY A 62 12.92 9.83 -5.92
N SER A 63 13.87 9.88 -6.84
CA SER A 63 15.18 10.50 -6.61
C SER A 63 15.24 12.02 -6.89
N SER A 64 14.21 12.60 -7.51
CA SER A 64 14.18 14.03 -7.86
C SER A 64 13.61 14.88 -6.73
N ASN A 65 14.33 15.95 -6.37
CA ASN A 65 13.84 16.94 -5.42
C ASN A 65 12.83 17.92 -6.04
N ILE A 66 12.87 18.06 -7.37
CA ILE A 66 11.98 18.92 -8.16
C ILE A 66 10.68 18.18 -8.47
N ASN A 67 10.80 16.93 -8.92
CA ASN A 67 9.66 16.05 -9.20
C ASN A 67 9.55 15.02 -8.09
N GLN A 68 9.00 15.46 -6.96
CA GLN A 68 8.90 14.63 -5.78
C GLN A 68 7.90 13.51 -6.01
N TYR A 69 8.24 12.32 -5.56
CA TYR A 69 7.38 11.15 -5.68
C TYR A 69 7.67 10.16 -4.56
N SER A 70 6.63 9.59 -3.97
CA SER A 70 6.74 8.36 -3.19
C SER A 70 5.44 7.56 -3.24
N GLN A 71 5.55 6.25 -3.03
CA GLN A 71 4.41 5.35 -3.02
C GLN A 71 4.61 4.23 -2.00
N GLU A 72 3.56 3.92 -1.25
CA GLU A 72 3.49 2.71 -0.44
C GLU A 72 2.41 1.78 -0.99
N LEU A 73 2.79 0.54 -1.27
CA LEU A 73 1.91 -0.53 -1.73
C LEU A 73 1.74 -1.57 -0.61
N ILE A 74 0.57 -2.19 -0.52
CA ILE A 74 0.34 -3.35 0.34
C ILE A 74 -0.19 -4.54 -0.45
N SER A 75 0.37 -5.72 -0.19
CA SER A 75 -0.22 -7.00 -0.58
C SER A 75 -0.69 -7.73 0.68
N LEU A 76 -1.88 -8.33 0.66
CA LEU A 76 -2.41 -9.12 1.76
C LEU A 76 -2.35 -10.60 1.40
N PHE A 77 -1.85 -11.42 2.32
CA PHE A 77 -1.68 -12.85 2.14
C PHE A 77 -2.50 -13.63 3.16
N VAL A 78 -3.16 -14.68 2.69
CA VAL A 78 -3.84 -15.67 3.53
C VAL A 78 -3.07 -16.97 3.43
N GLU A 79 -2.80 -17.58 4.58
CA GLU A 79 -2.31 -18.95 4.65
C GLU A 79 -3.50 -19.91 4.72
N LYS A 80 -3.56 -20.88 3.82
CA LYS A 80 -4.57 -21.93 3.78
C LYS A 80 -3.99 -23.20 3.20
N ASP A 81 -4.21 -24.34 3.86
CA ASP A 81 -3.77 -25.66 3.40
C ASP A 81 -2.28 -25.71 3.02
N ASP A 82 -1.42 -25.18 3.90
CA ASP A 82 0.05 -25.02 3.73
C ASP A 82 0.48 -24.16 2.52
N ALA A 83 -0.47 -23.45 1.89
CA ALA A 83 -0.23 -22.52 0.79
C ALA A 83 -0.42 -21.07 1.25
N LEU A 84 0.53 -20.22 0.85
CA LEU A 84 0.44 -18.77 1.06
C LEU A 84 -0.11 -18.10 -0.20
N THR A 85 -1.32 -17.55 -0.11
CA THR A 85 -2.06 -17.01 -1.26
C THR A 85 -2.24 -15.49 -1.14
N PRO A 86 -1.81 -14.68 -2.13
CA PRO A 86 -2.14 -13.27 -2.17
C PRO A 86 -3.63 -13.08 -2.49
N VAL A 87 -4.35 -12.37 -1.63
CA VAL A 87 -5.76 -12.04 -1.82
C VAL A 87 -5.99 -10.56 -2.10
N LEU A 88 -5.00 -9.71 -1.84
CA LEU A 88 -4.94 -8.34 -2.33
C LEU A 88 -3.51 -8.12 -2.83
N HIS A 89 -3.35 -7.71 -4.08
CA HIS A 89 -2.03 -7.56 -4.69
C HIS A 89 -1.72 -6.08 -4.93
N GLN A 90 -0.65 -5.58 -4.32
CA GLN A 90 -0.04 -4.27 -4.61
C GLN A 90 -1.02 -3.11 -4.60
N TYR A 91 -1.91 -3.09 -3.62
CA TYR A 91 -2.86 -2.01 -3.49
C TYR A 91 -2.16 -0.75 -2.98
N PRO A 92 -2.25 0.39 -3.67
CA PRO A 92 -1.60 1.62 -3.22
C PRO A 92 -2.32 2.17 -2.00
N ILE A 93 -1.60 2.28 -0.88
CA ILE A 93 -2.10 2.81 0.40
C ILE A 93 -1.57 4.19 0.71
N GLU A 94 -0.41 4.57 0.18
CA GLU A 94 0.07 5.95 0.19
C GLU A 94 0.58 6.32 -1.19
N ASN A 95 0.26 7.54 -1.63
CA ASN A 95 0.89 8.17 -2.78
C ASN A 95 1.22 9.61 -2.41
N TYR A 96 2.37 10.07 -2.84
CA TYR A 96 2.76 11.46 -2.76
C TYR A 96 3.44 11.83 -4.07
N GLY A 97 3.08 12.99 -4.62
CA GLY A 97 3.67 13.47 -5.84
C GLY A 97 3.53 14.98 -5.94
N GLY A 98 4.46 15.62 -6.64
CA GLY A 98 4.36 17.04 -6.92
C GLY A 98 5.57 17.61 -7.62
N GLU A 99 5.41 18.83 -8.09
CA GLU A 99 6.45 19.61 -8.74
C GLU A 99 6.81 20.79 -7.85
N TRP A 100 8.11 21.05 -7.74
CA TRP A 100 8.68 22.14 -6.97
C TRP A 100 9.66 22.92 -7.84
N ASP A 101 9.65 24.25 -7.77
CA ASP A 101 10.65 25.10 -8.43
C ASP A 101 12.05 25.02 -7.78
N GLY A 102 12.15 24.37 -6.61
CA GLY A 102 13.38 24.25 -5.82
C GLY A 102 13.59 25.38 -4.81
N GLU A 103 12.65 26.32 -4.71
CA GLU A 103 12.70 27.48 -3.82
C GLU A 103 11.42 27.62 -3.00
N CYS A 104 10.27 27.84 -3.65
CA CYS A 104 8.98 28.01 -2.98
C CYS A 104 7.78 27.49 -3.79
N VAL A 105 7.67 27.87 -5.06
CA VAL A 105 6.46 27.58 -5.84
C VAL A 105 6.38 26.09 -6.15
N GLY A 106 5.26 25.48 -5.83
CA GLY A 106 5.08 24.06 -6.10
C GLY A 106 3.69 23.56 -5.80
N GLU A 107 3.33 22.46 -6.45
CA GLU A 107 2.03 21.82 -6.32
C GLU A 107 2.23 20.35 -5.97
N PHE A 108 1.56 19.90 -4.92
CA PHE A 108 1.71 18.55 -4.38
C PHE A 108 0.36 17.93 -4.07
N THR A 109 0.23 16.64 -4.31
CA THR A 109 -0.90 15.83 -3.87
C THR A 109 -0.39 14.68 -3.01
N SER A 110 -1.05 14.49 -1.87
CA SER A 110 -0.84 13.33 -0.99
C SER A 110 -2.14 12.55 -0.82
N GLU A 111 -2.09 11.26 -1.07
CA GLU A 111 -3.14 10.30 -0.73
C GLU A 111 -2.67 9.41 0.42
N ARG A 112 -3.49 9.28 1.46
CA ARG A 112 -3.25 8.33 2.56
C ARG A 112 -4.51 7.52 2.81
N LYS A 113 -4.38 6.20 2.70
CA LYS A 113 -5.50 5.27 2.80
C LYS A 113 -5.42 4.44 4.06
N ILE A 114 -6.57 4.31 4.70
CA ILE A 114 -6.78 3.42 5.84
C ILE A 114 -7.59 2.22 5.36
N ILE A 115 -7.08 1.03 5.63
CA ILE A 115 -7.73 -0.25 5.38
C ILE A 115 -8.52 -0.66 6.62
N MET A 116 -9.80 -0.93 6.46
CA MET A 116 -10.65 -1.46 7.52
C MET A 116 -11.37 -2.70 7.02
N ILE A 117 -11.60 -3.66 7.91
CA ILE A 117 -12.45 -4.81 7.62
C ILE A 117 -13.88 -4.49 8.06
N SER A 118 -14.85 -4.73 7.19
CA SER A 118 -16.28 -4.50 7.49
C SER A 118 -17.01 -5.80 7.80
N ASP A 119 -18.16 -5.72 8.45
CA ASP A 119 -18.98 -6.90 8.77
C ASP A 119 -19.70 -7.51 7.54
N GLN A 120 -19.76 -6.76 6.43
CA GLN A 120 -20.35 -7.23 5.18
C GLN A 120 -19.43 -8.23 4.50
N LYS A 121 -19.99 -9.30 3.92
CA LYS A 121 -19.20 -10.34 3.26
C LYS A 121 -19.48 -10.43 1.77
N SER A 122 -18.50 -10.92 1.03
CA SER A 122 -18.61 -11.36 -0.36
C SER A 122 -17.80 -12.64 -0.51
N ASN A 123 -18.41 -13.70 -1.08
CA ASN A 123 -17.78 -15.01 -1.22
C ASN A 123 -17.13 -15.54 0.07
N GLY A 124 -17.81 -15.37 1.21
CA GLY A 124 -17.39 -15.87 2.51
C GLY A 124 -16.39 -14.99 3.27
N PHE A 125 -15.78 -13.99 2.62
CA PHE A 125 -14.81 -13.08 3.24
C PHE A 125 -15.43 -11.71 3.51
N ASN A 126 -15.07 -11.12 4.64
CA ASN A 126 -15.41 -9.74 5.01
C ASN A 126 -14.84 -8.75 3.99
N ASN A 127 -15.63 -7.78 3.57
CA ASN A 127 -15.21 -6.77 2.59
C ASN A 127 -14.21 -5.80 3.23
N ILE A 128 -13.27 -5.32 2.41
CA ILE A 128 -12.32 -4.30 2.81
C ILE A 128 -12.90 -2.93 2.48
N VAL A 129 -12.98 -2.04 3.47
CA VAL A 129 -13.36 -0.65 3.28
C VAL A 129 -12.11 0.21 3.30
N ILE A 130 -11.91 0.98 2.24
CA ILE A 130 -10.78 1.89 2.08
C ILE A 130 -11.28 3.31 2.33
N LYS A 131 -10.69 3.99 3.32
CA LYS A 131 -10.88 5.44 3.52
C LYS A 131 -9.65 6.15 3.01
N ASN A 132 -9.81 6.97 1.97
CA ASN A 132 -8.74 7.76 1.39
C ASN A 132 -8.86 9.21 1.85
N LYS A 133 -7.78 9.77 2.40
CA LYS A 133 -7.63 11.21 2.62
C LYS A 133 -6.70 11.75 1.54
N ILE A 134 -7.20 12.69 0.76
CA ILE A 134 -6.45 13.37 -0.29
C ILE A 134 -6.17 14.79 0.18
N THR A 135 -4.91 15.22 0.12
CA THR A 135 -4.47 16.57 0.47
C THR A 135 -3.74 17.17 -0.73
N ASP A 136 -4.35 18.17 -1.35
CA ASP A 136 -3.70 18.98 -2.38
C ASP A 136 -3.08 20.20 -1.71
N ASN A 137 -1.82 20.49 -2.00
CA ASN A 137 -1.06 21.58 -1.42
C ASN A 137 -0.44 22.43 -2.53
N ILE A 138 -0.65 23.74 -2.45
CA ILE A 138 -0.05 24.72 -3.35
C ILE A 138 0.82 25.63 -2.50
N ASN A 139 2.11 25.70 -2.84
CA ASN A 139 3.07 26.63 -2.28
C ASN A 139 3.26 27.79 -3.26
N PHE A 140 3.30 29.00 -2.73
CA PHE A 140 3.39 30.23 -3.52
C PHE A 140 4.08 31.33 -2.70
N LEU A 141 4.70 32.27 -3.40
CA LEU A 141 5.29 33.46 -2.79
C LEU A 141 4.20 34.50 -2.48
N GLU A 142 4.20 35.02 -1.26
CA GLU A 142 3.45 36.21 -0.87
C GLU A 142 4.43 37.24 -0.31
N GLY A 143 4.91 38.14 -1.19
CA GLY A 143 6.07 38.97 -0.91
C GLY A 143 7.34 38.10 -0.85
N ASP A 144 8.13 38.27 0.20
CA ASP A 144 9.35 37.48 0.45
C ASP A 144 9.07 36.21 1.31
N GLU A 145 7.80 35.96 1.67
CA GLU A 145 7.41 34.79 2.45
C GLU A 145 6.88 33.67 1.55
N CYS A 146 7.39 32.46 1.75
CA CYS A 146 6.80 31.27 1.14
C CYS A 146 5.60 30.80 1.97
N LYS A 147 4.42 30.80 1.36
CA LYS A 147 3.16 30.38 2.00
C LYS A 147 2.57 29.18 1.30
N ASN A 148 1.69 28.48 2.00
CA ASN A 148 0.98 27.34 1.43
C ASN A 148 -0.52 27.39 1.69
N LYS A 149 -1.27 26.77 0.78
CA LYS A 149 -2.70 26.51 0.92
C LYS A 149 -2.93 25.03 0.72
N ALA A 150 -3.71 24.43 1.61
CA ALA A 150 -4.07 23.03 1.54
C ALA A 150 -5.59 22.86 1.33
N LYS A 151 -5.96 21.94 0.45
CA LYS A 151 -7.33 21.47 0.28
C LYS A 151 -7.37 20.00 0.64
N ILE A 152 -8.28 19.63 1.53
CA ILE A 152 -8.46 18.24 1.95
C ILE A 152 -9.78 17.73 1.39
N SER A 153 -9.75 16.54 0.81
CA SER A 153 -10.93 15.78 0.41
C SER A 153 -10.85 14.34 0.90
N TYR A 154 -12.00 13.68 0.96
CA TYR A 154 -12.11 12.30 1.42
C TYR A 154 -12.84 11.46 0.38
N GLN A 155 -12.34 10.27 0.14
CA GLN A 155 -13.00 9.25 -0.68
C GLN A 155 -13.14 7.96 0.11
N LYS A 156 -14.13 7.16 -0.27
CA LYS A 156 -14.39 5.87 0.33
C LYS A 156 -14.66 4.85 -0.76
N ASP A 157 -13.91 3.77 -0.74
CA ASP A 157 -14.09 2.62 -1.61
C ASP A 157 -14.35 1.37 -0.79
N THR A 158 -14.91 0.34 -1.43
CA THR A 158 -15.07 -0.99 -0.85
C THR A 158 -14.56 -2.01 -1.84
N LEU A 159 -13.65 -2.87 -1.38
CA LEU A 159 -13.18 -4.01 -2.14
C LEU A 159 -13.93 -5.25 -1.65
N LYS A 160 -14.46 -6.00 -2.61
CA LYS A 160 -15.18 -7.26 -2.39
C LYS A 160 -14.31 -8.41 -2.84
N TYR A 161 -14.34 -9.50 -2.07
CA TYR A 161 -13.66 -10.73 -2.44
C TYR A 161 -14.46 -11.47 -3.51
N ASP A 162 -13.85 -11.78 -4.64
CA ASP A 162 -14.50 -12.45 -5.78
C ASP A 162 -14.45 -13.99 -5.70
N GLY A 163 -13.85 -14.54 -4.64
CA GLY A 163 -13.56 -15.96 -4.50
C GLY A 163 -12.06 -16.29 -4.63
N SER A 164 -11.28 -15.37 -5.20
CA SER A 164 -9.82 -15.47 -5.37
C SER A 164 -9.09 -14.23 -4.84
N VAL A 165 -9.55 -13.03 -5.21
CA VAL A 165 -8.90 -11.76 -4.85
C VAL A 165 -9.92 -10.67 -4.53
N TYR A 166 -9.47 -9.64 -3.83
CA TYR A 166 -10.23 -8.42 -3.58
C TYR A 166 -10.21 -7.49 -4.81
N LYS A 167 -11.38 -7.05 -5.25
CA LYS A 167 -11.59 -6.10 -6.35
C LYS A 167 -12.63 -5.05 -5.97
N LYS A 168 -12.61 -3.90 -6.66
CA LYS A 168 -13.63 -2.85 -6.48
C LYS A 168 -14.99 -3.30 -7.01
#